data_AF-J7LBU5-F1
#
_entry.id   AF-J7LBU5-F1
#
_cell.length_a   1.000
_cell.length_b   1.000
_cell.length_c   1.000
_cell.angle_alpha   90.00
_cell.angle_beta   90.00
_cell.angle_gamma   90.00
#
_symmetry.space_group_name_H-M   'P 1'
#
loop_
_entity.id
_entity.type
_entity.pdbx_description
1 polymer ?
#
loop_
_entity_poly.entity_id
_entity_poly.type
_entity_poly.pdbx_seq_one_letter_code
_entity_poly.pdbx_strand_id
1 'polypeptide(L)' 'MPGPDDDRRVDFLDDLEILPDITGDERSEGWGDSDEDSTARLIADRPPHWG' A
#
# COMPACT_ATOMS: atom_id res chain seq x y z
N MET A 1 -20.13 19.15 3.02
CA MET A 1 -20.54 18.29 1.88
C MET A 1 -19.97 16.93 2.15
N PRO A 2 -20.79 15.86 2.12
CA PRO A 2 -20.24 14.51 2.12
C PRO A 2 -19.23 14.36 0.98
N GLY A 3 -18.12 13.66 1.24
CA GLY A 3 -17.10 13.42 0.22
C GLY A 3 -17.62 12.44 -0.83
N PRO A 4 -16.94 12.30 -1.99
CA PRO A 4 -17.30 11.30 -3.01
C PRO A 4 -17.30 9.85 -2.47
N ASP A 5 -16.77 9.69 -1.26
CA ASP A 5 -16.59 8.47 -0.51
C ASP A 5 -17.80 8.10 0.37
N ASP A 6 -18.56 9.08 0.85
CA ASP A 6 -19.61 8.89 1.86
C ASP A 6 -20.81 8.07 1.34
N ASP A 7 -21.03 8.06 0.02
CA ASP A 7 -22.09 7.27 -0.62
C ASP A 7 -21.64 5.85 -1.01
N ARG A 8 -20.38 5.48 -0.75
CA ARG A 8 -19.88 4.12 -1.06
C ARG A 8 -20.47 3.11 -0.07
N ARG A 9 -21.16 2.11 -0.60
CA ARG A 9 -21.69 1.00 0.19
C ARG A 9 -20.54 0.11 0.68
N VAL A 10 -20.40 -0.03 2.00
CA VAL A 10 -19.45 -0.95 2.64
C VAL A 10 -20.18 -2.24 2.99
N ASP A 11 -19.82 -3.31 2.30
CA ASP A 11 -20.32 -4.65 2.61
C ASP A 11 -19.35 -5.31 3.61
N PHE A 12 -19.85 -5.59 4.82
CA PHE A 12 -19.09 -6.32 5.84
C PHE A 12 -19.19 -7.81 5.55
N LEU A 13 -18.05 -8.47 5.35
CA LEU A 13 -17.98 -9.92 5.22
C LEU A 13 -17.89 -10.53 6.62
N ASP A 14 -18.80 -11.48 6.92
CA ASP A 14 -18.84 -12.16 8.23
C ASP A 14 -17.63 -13.07 8.48
N ASP A 15 -16.91 -13.46 7.41
CA ASP A 15 -15.73 -14.34 7.44
C ASP A 15 -14.45 -13.60 7.02
N LEU A 16 -14.15 -12.47 7.66
CA LEU A 16 -12.91 -11.75 7.38
C LEU A 16 -11.70 -12.44 8.03
N GLU A 17 -10.67 -12.73 7.24
CA GLU A 17 -9.42 -13.26 7.77
C GLU A 17 -8.71 -12.17 8.60
N ILE A 18 -8.51 -12.45 9.89
CA ILE A 18 -7.85 -11.50 10.79
C ILE A 18 -6.36 -11.47 10.45
N LEU A 19 -5.88 -10.29 10.04
CA LEU A 19 -4.47 -10.08 9.77
C LEU A 19 -3.62 -10.29 11.04
N PRO A 20 -2.36 -10.75 10.90
CA PRO A 20 -1.42 -10.83 12.01
C PRO A 20 -1.18 -9.45 12.64
N ASP A 21 -0.71 -9.45 13.90
CA ASP A 21 -0.38 -8.25 14.68
C ASP A 21 0.74 -7.39 14.04
N ILE A 22 1.47 -7.97 13.09
CA ILE A 22 2.41 -7.26 12.22
C ILE A 22 2.07 -7.65 10.78
N THR A 23 1.58 -6.69 10.03
CA THR A 23 1.28 -6.81 8.61
C THR A 23 2.55 -6.76 7.76
N GLY A 24 2.48 -7.22 6.51
CA GLY A 24 3.61 -7.18 5.59
C GLY A 24 4.20 -5.78 5.42
N ASP A 25 3.36 -4.74 5.51
CA ASP A 25 3.72 -3.34 5.36
C ASP A 25 4.38 -2.73 6.59
N GLU A 26 4.28 -3.39 7.75
CA GLU A 26 4.92 -3.01 9.02
C GLU A 26 6.29 -3.69 9.21
N ARG A 27 6.67 -4.58 8.29
CA ARG A 27 8.00 -5.17 8.29
C ARG A 27 9.02 -4.09 7.91
N SER A 28 10.21 -4.19 8.50
CA SER A 28 11.34 -3.31 8.18
C SER A 28 11.70 -3.36 6.70
N GLU A 29 11.49 -4.51 6.08
CA GLU A 29 11.48 -4.69 4.64
C GLU A 29 10.28 -3.93 4.08
N GLY A 30 10.47 -2.68 3.62
CA GLY A 30 9.41 -1.85 3.06
C GLY A 30 8.73 -2.49 1.83
N TRP A 31 7.83 -1.75 1.18
CA TRP A 31 7.04 -2.21 0.03
C TRP A 31 7.93 -2.52 -1.20
N GLY A 32 8.52 -3.72 -1.22
CA GLY A 32 9.46 -4.15 -2.25
C GLY A 32 10.93 -3.90 -1.93
N ASP A 33 11.29 -3.69 -0.65
CA ASP A 33 12.70 -3.64 -0.24
C ASP A 33 13.27 -5.06 -0.24
N SER A 34 14.09 -5.36 -1.25
CA SER A 34 15.07 -6.45 -1.15
C SER A 34 16.35 -5.84 -0.59
N ASP A 35 17.19 -6.60 0.12
CA ASP A 35 18.52 -6.14 0.61
C ASP A 35 19.46 -5.55 -0.48
N GLU A 36 19.03 -5.52 -1.75
CA GLU A 36 19.72 -4.87 -2.88
C GLU A 36 19.18 -3.46 -3.14
N ASP A 37 20.11 -2.51 -3.35
CA ASP A 37 19.82 -1.12 -3.70
C ASP A 37 18.92 -1.02 -4.95
N SER A 38 17.64 -0.77 -4.72
CA SER A 38 16.62 -0.60 -5.76
C SER A 38 16.52 0.85 -6.26
N THR A 39 17.31 1.76 -5.69
CA THR A 39 17.30 3.20 -5.97
C THR A 39 17.45 3.48 -7.46
N ALA A 40 18.39 2.81 -8.13
CA ALA A 40 18.62 2.99 -9.57
C ALA A 40 17.41 2.61 -10.43
N ARG A 41 16.73 1.49 -10.11
CA ARG A 41 15.52 1.05 -10.83
C ARG A 41 14.36 2.01 -10.60
N LEU A 42 14.16 2.45 -9.35
CA LEU A 42 13.06 3.34 -8.97
C LEU A 42 13.21 4.75 -9.57
N ILE A 43 14.44 5.26 -9.69
CA ILE A 43 14.70 6.53 -10.39
C ILE A 43 14.40 6.40 -11.88
N ALA A 44 14.76 5.28 -12.50
CA ALA A 44 14.51 5.04 -13.92
C ALA A 44 13.02 4.92 -14.26
N ASP A 45 12.23 4.35 -13.35
CA ASP A 45 10.78 4.11 -13.53
C ASP A 45 9.91 5.25 -12.97
N ARG A 46 10.53 6.36 -12.53
CA ARG A 46 9.83 7.49 -11.92
C ARG A 46 8.79 8.08 -12.89
N PRO A 47 7.51 8.17 -12.49
CA PRO A 47 6.49 8.89 -13.22
C PRO A 47 6.84 10.37 -13.44
N PRO A 48 6.45 10.94 -14.60
CA PRO A 48 6.80 12.32 -14.96
C PRO A 48 6.18 13.39 -14.03
N HIS A 49 5.16 13.03 -13.25
CA HIS A 49 4.48 13.95 -12.32
C HIS A 49 5.08 13.96 -10.90
N TRP A 50 6.13 13.19 -10.62
CA TRP A 50 6.85 13.20 -9.32
C TRP A 50 7.93 14.29 -9.23
N GLY A 51 7.89 15.30 -10.12
CA GLY A 51 8.83 16.43 -10.16
C GLY A 51 8.37 17.65 -9.42
#